data_AF-A0AAV6RXE7-F1
#
_entry.id   AF-A0AAV6RXE7-F1
#
_cell.length_a   1.000
_cell.length_b   1.000
_cell.length_c   1.000
_cell.angle_alpha   90.00
_cell.angle_beta   90.00
_cell.angle_gamma   90.00
#
_symmetry.space_group_name_H-M   'P 1'
#
loop_
_entity.id
_entity.type
_entity.pdbx_description
1 polymer ?
#
loop_
_entity_poly.entity_id
_entity_poly.type
_entity_poly.pdbx_seq_one_letter_code
_entity_poly.pdbx_strand_id
1 'polypeptide(L)'
;MVCFYLGCSFGFEGKLKTAGVPVRNVEQGRNVSMYRTAVTCRSAGAFSCPLVVTMRPVPAALLNAAVEVTHLTPRAHGAPVHIGEPALIGIKDMSRPDYGEPVELQPGDVPVFWACGVTAIEAVLSSKPSLAFSHSPGCMFLTDVPDSSTSLITPPPDSLNGPNIELSPELTPLCFLVSHKPLLYSLVSQRAAARIRHLEIIIGEDPGQRGIRHLFTEDELLHSCLALSHSTSVAITTGFPTYVHSPHDENDGPPGAIAMATMLLSLGKQVTMVTDRRSLERNQALIDEAVKTGVLKTTIPLVTFEDTGPDAALHFLCHHGDPSKLRYDHLVAIERCGRAADGHNYNMKGVEVKHLVDPIDNLFIAAKDLPGITTTGIGDGGNELGMGKVKEKVRSLIPNGSLIACDIPADYVIIAGVSNWGGYAVACGLYLLYTCPSHQRYLRRGLGEELTTSQEQLQDWTAHLPSVDKEESFLSTLMQFGIRCGITGHLAMKVDGLTFHPTHSDIITKLREVTL
;
A
#
# COMPACT_ATOMS: atom_id res chain seq x y z
N MET A 1 -3.72 -47.31 -4.44
CA MET A 1 -4.20 -45.98 -4.03
C MET A 1 -3.02 -45.18 -3.52
N VAL A 2 -3.04 -43.86 -3.69
CA VAL A 2 -2.07 -42.93 -3.07
C VAL A 2 -2.82 -42.15 -2.01
N CYS A 3 -2.24 -42.03 -0.81
CA CYS A 3 -2.83 -41.30 0.31
C CYS A 3 -2.03 -40.03 0.57
N PHE A 4 -2.72 -38.91 0.74
CA PHE A 4 -2.12 -37.61 1.07
C PHE A 4 -2.67 -37.16 2.42
N TYR A 5 -1.78 -36.93 3.39
CA TYR A 5 -2.12 -36.28 4.64
C TYR A 5 -1.86 -34.78 4.51
N LEU A 6 -2.87 -33.98 4.81
CA LEU A 6 -2.83 -32.53 4.71
C LEU A 6 -2.95 -31.92 6.11
N GLY A 7 -2.18 -30.87 6.38
CA GLY A 7 -2.20 -30.17 7.67
C GLY A 7 -3.57 -29.57 8.01
N CYS A 8 -3.83 -29.34 9.30
CA CYS A 8 -5.10 -28.80 9.78
C CYS A 8 -4.96 -27.81 10.96
N SER A 9 -6.07 -27.19 11.34
CA SER A 9 -6.17 -26.02 12.21
C SER A 9 -6.09 -26.29 13.70
N PHE A 10 -6.37 -27.51 14.14
CA PHE A 10 -6.49 -27.79 15.58
C PHE A 10 -5.22 -27.46 16.39
N GLY A 11 -4.04 -27.57 15.79
CA GLY A 11 -2.78 -27.14 16.43
C GLY A 11 -2.72 -25.63 16.72
N PHE A 12 -3.19 -24.79 15.79
CA PHE A 12 -3.09 -23.33 15.97
C PHE A 12 -4.20 -22.75 16.86
N GLU A 13 -5.35 -23.41 17.01
CA GLU A 13 -6.39 -22.97 17.96
C GLU A 13 -5.88 -22.98 19.41
N GLY A 14 -5.05 -23.96 19.77
CA GLY A 14 -4.36 -23.99 21.05
C GLY A 14 -3.40 -22.80 21.24
N LYS A 15 -2.69 -22.41 20.17
CA LYS A 15 -1.79 -21.24 20.17
C LYS A 15 -2.57 -19.93 20.32
N LEU A 16 -3.69 -19.77 19.61
CA LEU A 16 -4.60 -18.63 19.77
C LEU A 16 -5.10 -18.49 21.20
N LYS A 17 -5.61 -19.59 21.78
CA LYS A 17 -6.11 -19.59 23.15
C LYS A 17 -5.02 -19.25 24.17
N THR A 18 -3.81 -19.77 23.97
CA THR A 18 -2.64 -19.46 24.82
C THR A 18 -2.26 -17.98 24.75
N ALA A 19 -2.40 -17.36 23.58
CA ALA A 19 -2.19 -15.93 23.37
C ALA A 19 -3.38 -15.05 23.83
N GLY A 20 -4.41 -15.64 24.43
CA GLY A 20 -5.62 -14.92 24.86
C GLY A 20 -6.58 -14.54 23.73
N VAL A 21 -6.35 -15.03 22.50
CA VAL A 21 -7.26 -14.82 21.38
C VAL A 21 -8.44 -15.79 21.48
N PRO A 22 -9.70 -15.31 21.56
CA PRO A 22 -10.86 -16.19 21.67
C PRO A 22 -11.04 -17.01 20.39
N VAL A 23 -11.45 -18.27 20.55
CA VAL A 23 -11.75 -19.18 19.44
C VAL A 23 -13.26 -19.41 19.44
N ARG A 24 -14.00 -18.49 18.80
CA ARG A 24 -15.46 -18.41 18.89
C ARG A 24 -16.19 -19.69 18.51
N ASN A 25 -15.72 -20.42 17.50
CA ASN A 25 -16.31 -21.69 17.11
C ASN A 25 -16.24 -22.73 18.25
N VAL A 26 -15.11 -22.79 18.97
CA VAL A 26 -14.94 -23.68 20.13
C VAL A 26 -15.83 -23.22 21.29
N GLU A 27 -15.89 -21.92 21.57
CA GLU A 27 -16.78 -21.36 22.61
C GLU A 27 -18.26 -21.69 22.35
N GLN A 28 -18.66 -21.73 21.07
CA GLN A 28 -20.03 -22.01 20.63
C GLN A 28 -20.30 -23.51 20.43
N GLY A 29 -19.29 -24.39 20.59
CA GLY A 29 -19.43 -25.82 20.34
C GLY A 29 -19.73 -26.18 18.87
N ARG A 30 -19.27 -25.35 17.93
CA ARG A 30 -19.52 -25.46 16.49
C ARG A 30 -18.26 -25.84 15.73
N ASN A 31 -18.42 -26.58 14.63
CA ASN A 31 -17.36 -26.72 13.64
C ASN A 31 -17.05 -25.37 13.00
N VAL A 32 -15.76 -25.12 12.73
CA VAL A 32 -15.32 -23.84 12.14
C VAL A 32 -15.98 -23.60 10.77
N SER A 33 -16.42 -22.37 10.53
CA SER A 33 -16.99 -21.97 9.24
C SER A 33 -15.92 -22.01 8.15
N MET A 34 -16.23 -22.65 7.02
CA MET A 34 -15.36 -22.69 5.86
C MET A 34 -16.09 -22.25 4.60
N TYR A 35 -15.40 -21.48 3.76
CA TYR A 35 -15.98 -20.85 2.58
C TYR A 35 -15.10 -21.09 1.37
N ARG A 36 -15.73 -21.37 0.23
CA ARG A 36 -15.11 -21.26 -1.09
C ARG A 36 -14.96 -19.79 -1.42
N THR A 37 -13.76 -19.40 -1.79
CA THR A 37 -13.44 -18.02 -2.19
C THR A 37 -13.52 -17.85 -3.70
N ALA A 38 -13.53 -16.60 -4.17
CA ALA A 38 -13.29 -16.27 -5.57
C ALA A 38 -11.80 -16.35 -5.97
N VAL A 39 -10.91 -16.64 -5.01
CA VAL A 39 -9.47 -16.74 -5.24
C VAL A 39 -9.15 -18.13 -5.79
N THR A 40 -8.68 -18.21 -7.03
CA THR A 40 -8.35 -19.49 -7.68
C THR A 40 -6.96 -19.97 -7.28
N CYS A 41 -6.82 -21.24 -6.91
CA CYS A 41 -5.51 -21.86 -6.71
C CYS A 41 -4.73 -21.94 -8.03
N ARG A 42 -3.40 -21.93 -7.95
CA ARG A 42 -2.56 -22.20 -9.13
C ARG A 42 -2.87 -23.61 -9.66
N SER A 43 -3.28 -23.70 -10.92
CA SER A 43 -3.60 -24.98 -11.56
C SER A 43 -2.37 -25.87 -11.68
N ALA A 44 -2.56 -27.19 -11.52
CA ALA A 44 -1.51 -28.19 -11.65
C ALA A 44 -2.07 -29.45 -12.32
N GLY A 45 -1.63 -29.74 -13.55
CA GLY A 45 -2.16 -30.85 -14.33
C GLY A 45 -3.69 -30.74 -14.50
N ALA A 46 -4.42 -31.75 -14.04
CA ALA A 46 -5.88 -31.80 -14.10
C ALA A 46 -6.59 -31.02 -12.97
N PHE A 47 -5.85 -30.48 -11.99
CA PHE A 47 -6.43 -29.80 -10.83
C PHE A 47 -6.57 -28.30 -11.07
N SER A 48 -7.78 -27.77 -10.86
CA SER A 48 -8.08 -26.34 -10.91
C SER A 48 -9.30 -26.03 -10.04
N CYS A 49 -9.10 -25.34 -8.93
CA CYS A 49 -10.14 -25.16 -7.91
C CYS A 49 -10.02 -23.80 -7.20
N PRO A 50 -11.10 -23.33 -6.56
CA PRO A 50 -11.03 -22.19 -5.65
C PRO A 50 -10.28 -22.56 -4.36
N LEU A 51 -9.60 -21.58 -3.77
CA LEU A 51 -9.11 -21.66 -2.41
C LEU A 51 -10.29 -21.73 -1.45
N VAL A 52 -10.25 -22.68 -0.51
CA VAL A 52 -11.17 -22.74 0.62
C VAL A 52 -10.47 -22.14 1.84
N VAL A 53 -11.19 -21.31 2.59
CA VAL A 53 -10.68 -20.69 3.82
C VAL A 53 -11.52 -21.06 5.03
N THR A 54 -10.89 -21.18 6.19
CA THR A 54 -11.59 -21.14 7.49
C THR A 54 -11.67 -19.70 7.98
N MET A 55 -12.79 -19.31 8.57
CA MET A 55 -12.98 -17.99 9.18
C MET A 55 -13.06 -18.10 10.70
N ARG A 56 -12.36 -17.20 11.41
CA ARG A 56 -12.57 -16.99 12.86
C ARG A 56 -12.78 -15.50 13.13
N PRO A 57 -13.79 -15.13 13.94
CA PRO A 57 -13.89 -13.79 14.49
C PRO A 57 -12.76 -13.53 15.48
N VAL A 58 -12.03 -12.43 15.31
CA VAL A 58 -10.93 -12.03 16.21
C VAL A 58 -11.16 -10.58 16.65
N PRO A 59 -11.18 -10.26 17.96
CA PRO A 59 -11.25 -8.88 18.41
C PRO A 59 -10.16 -8.03 17.78
N ALA A 60 -10.49 -6.83 17.27
CA ALA A 60 -9.53 -5.98 16.56
C ALA A 60 -8.21 -5.74 17.33
N ALA A 61 -8.29 -5.58 18.65
CA ALA A 61 -7.14 -5.39 19.53
C ALA A 61 -6.20 -6.61 19.63
N LEU A 62 -6.66 -7.80 19.22
CA LEU A 62 -5.93 -9.06 19.30
C LEU A 62 -5.45 -9.56 17.92
N LEU A 63 -5.62 -8.78 16.86
CA LEU A 63 -5.20 -9.16 15.50
C LEU A 63 -3.69 -9.40 15.40
N ASN A 64 -2.86 -8.55 16.02
CA ASN A 64 -1.40 -8.76 16.06
C ASN A 64 -1.05 -10.09 16.74
N ALA A 65 -1.61 -10.35 17.93
CA ALA A 65 -1.38 -11.60 18.64
C ALA A 65 -1.81 -12.83 17.80
N ALA A 66 -2.97 -12.75 17.12
CA ALA A 66 -3.46 -13.83 16.27
C ALA A 66 -2.52 -14.11 15.08
N VAL A 67 -2.02 -13.06 14.43
CA VAL A 67 -1.09 -13.16 13.30
C VAL A 67 0.27 -13.70 13.75
N GLU A 68 0.80 -13.18 14.85
CA GLU A 68 2.09 -13.58 15.43
C GLU A 68 2.12 -15.06 15.85
N VAL A 69 1.06 -15.60 16.45
CA VAL A 69 1.10 -17.02 16.86
C VAL A 69 0.80 -17.99 15.73
N THR A 70 0.04 -17.56 14.71
CA THR A 70 -0.37 -18.45 13.60
C THR A 70 0.67 -18.55 12.48
N HIS A 71 1.48 -17.51 12.24
CA HIS A 71 2.51 -17.56 11.19
C HIS A 71 3.57 -18.66 11.40
N LEU A 72 3.78 -19.09 12.65
CA LEU A 72 4.72 -20.15 13.06
C LEU A 72 4.26 -21.57 12.68
N THR A 73 3.22 -21.72 11.87
CA THR A 73 2.65 -23.03 11.48
C THR A 73 2.60 -23.21 9.94
N PRO A 74 3.73 -23.09 9.22
CA PRO A 74 3.73 -23.05 7.74
C PRO A 74 3.24 -24.35 7.09
N ARG A 75 3.37 -25.48 7.78
CA ARG A 75 2.87 -26.80 7.32
C ARG A 75 1.38 -27.04 7.60
N ALA A 76 0.71 -26.07 8.21
CA ALA A 76 -0.73 -26.08 8.49
C ALA A 76 -1.37 -24.81 7.89
N HIS A 77 -2.29 -24.17 8.61
CA HIS A 77 -2.97 -22.96 8.14
C HIS A 77 -2.02 -21.75 7.97
N GLY A 78 -0.96 -21.68 8.78
CA GLY A 78 0.04 -20.60 8.73
C GLY A 78 -0.53 -19.23 9.06
N ALA A 79 0.10 -18.17 8.55
CA ALA A 79 -0.41 -16.80 8.68
C ALA A 79 -1.74 -16.62 7.93
N PRO A 80 -2.63 -15.70 8.38
CA PRO A 80 -3.86 -15.40 7.67
C PRO A 80 -3.63 -15.06 6.19
N VAL A 81 -4.64 -15.35 5.37
CA VAL A 81 -4.64 -15.03 3.93
C VAL A 81 -5.51 -13.82 3.60
N HIS A 82 -6.41 -13.46 4.50
CA HIS A 82 -7.25 -12.27 4.41
C HIS A 82 -7.76 -11.85 5.79
N ILE A 83 -7.91 -10.55 6.02
CA ILE A 83 -8.38 -9.94 7.27
C ILE A 83 -9.27 -8.75 6.91
N GLY A 84 -10.54 -8.80 7.30
CA GLY A 84 -11.53 -7.77 6.98
C GLY A 84 -12.63 -8.26 6.03
N GLU A 85 -13.10 -7.38 5.15
CA GLU A 85 -14.31 -7.52 4.34
C GLU A 85 -14.37 -8.83 3.53
N PRO A 86 -15.26 -9.78 3.89
CA PRO A 86 -15.36 -11.08 3.23
C PRO A 86 -15.64 -10.99 1.72
N ALA A 87 -16.34 -9.94 1.27
CA ALA A 87 -16.64 -9.75 -0.15
C ALA A 87 -15.37 -9.57 -1.01
N LEU A 88 -14.26 -9.09 -0.44
CA LEU A 88 -12.98 -8.93 -1.14
C LEU A 88 -12.36 -10.28 -1.55
N ILE A 89 -12.77 -11.38 -0.93
CA ILE A 89 -12.41 -12.75 -1.33
C ILE A 89 -13.60 -13.53 -1.88
N GLY A 90 -14.69 -12.84 -2.26
CA GLY A 90 -15.86 -13.43 -2.92
C GLY A 90 -16.91 -14.04 -1.98
N ILE A 91 -16.77 -13.87 -0.66
CA ILE A 91 -17.73 -14.40 0.31
C ILE A 91 -18.83 -13.35 0.51
N LYS A 92 -20.03 -13.63 0.00
CA LYS A 92 -21.17 -12.67 0.02
C LYS A 92 -22.02 -12.74 1.28
N ASP A 93 -22.06 -13.89 1.95
CA ASP A 93 -22.91 -14.15 3.10
C ASP A 93 -22.19 -15.08 4.08
N MET A 94 -21.72 -14.53 5.20
CA MET A 94 -21.03 -15.31 6.23
C MET A 94 -21.97 -16.25 7.00
N SER A 95 -23.29 -16.06 6.95
CA SER A 95 -24.23 -16.95 7.65
C SER A 95 -24.38 -18.32 6.98
N ARG A 96 -23.82 -18.49 5.78
CA ARG A 96 -23.97 -19.68 4.93
C ARG A 96 -22.61 -20.24 4.51
N PRO A 97 -21.85 -20.88 5.42
CA PRO A 97 -20.61 -21.53 5.05
C PRO A 97 -20.84 -22.70 4.09
N ASP A 98 -19.89 -22.93 3.18
CA ASP A 98 -19.91 -24.09 2.27
C ASP A 98 -19.64 -25.40 3.03
N TYR A 99 -18.85 -25.32 4.11
CA TYR A 99 -18.55 -26.43 5.01
C TYR A 99 -18.51 -25.98 6.46
N GLY A 100 -18.81 -26.91 7.39
CA GLY A 100 -18.85 -26.60 8.82
C GLY A 100 -20.15 -25.88 9.20
N GLU A 101 -20.08 -25.06 10.24
CA GLU A 101 -21.25 -24.39 10.82
C GLU A 101 -21.01 -22.88 10.91
N PRO A 102 -22.06 -22.04 10.82
CA PRO A 102 -21.93 -20.60 10.93
C PRO A 102 -21.49 -20.21 12.35
N VAL A 103 -20.54 -19.27 12.46
CA VAL A 103 -20.03 -18.77 13.75
C VAL A 103 -20.49 -17.33 13.95
N GLU A 104 -21.05 -17.04 15.13
CA GLU A 104 -21.50 -15.69 15.46
C GLU A 104 -20.33 -14.79 15.88
N LEU A 105 -20.28 -13.59 15.30
CA LEU A 105 -19.31 -12.54 15.65
C LEU A 105 -19.82 -11.74 16.86
N GLN A 106 -18.91 -11.29 17.72
CA GLN A 106 -19.20 -10.31 18.77
C GLN A 106 -18.92 -8.87 18.29
N PRO A 107 -19.52 -7.84 18.89
CA PRO A 107 -19.18 -6.45 18.59
C PRO A 107 -17.66 -6.20 18.74
N GLY A 108 -17.04 -5.65 17.69
CA GLY A 108 -15.59 -5.40 17.65
C GLY A 108 -14.73 -6.57 17.15
N ASP A 109 -15.33 -7.73 16.89
CA ASP A 109 -14.65 -8.80 16.18
C ASP A 109 -14.47 -8.44 14.69
N VAL A 110 -13.30 -8.76 14.14
CA VAL A 110 -12.95 -8.68 12.73
C VAL A 110 -12.89 -10.11 12.18
N PRO A 111 -13.51 -10.40 11.02
CA PRO A 111 -13.38 -11.70 10.39
C PRO A 111 -11.96 -11.90 9.85
N VAL A 112 -11.32 -12.99 10.26
CA VAL A 112 -9.96 -13.38 9.86
C VAL A 112 -10.01 -14.72 9.16
N PHE A 113 -9.33 -14.83 8.01
CA PHE A 113 -9.40 -15.98 7.14
C PHE A 113 -8.03 -16.65 6.98
N TRP A 114 -8.01 -17.97 7.08
CA TRP A 114 -6.83 -18.81 6.86
C TRP A 114 -7.11 -19.86 5.78
N ALA A 115 -6.11 -20.17 4.95
CA ALA A 115 -6.21 -21.24 3.96
C ALA A 115 -6.57 -22.58 4.61
N CYS A 116 -7.46 -23.35 4.01
CA CYS A 116 -7.99 -24.59 4.59
C CYS A 116 -7.60 -25.82 3.77
N GLY A 117 -7.28 -26.94 4.44
CA GLY A 117 -7.00 -28.23 3.80
C GLY A 117 -8.17 -28.79 2.99
N VAL A 118 -9.41 -28.35 3.23
CA VAL A 118 -10.59 -28.67 2.41
C VAL A 118 -10.45 -28.19 0.96
N THR A 119 -9.52 -27.28 0.67
CA THR A 119 -9.12 -26.92 -0.70
C THR A 119 -8.74 -28.15 -1.53
N ALA A 120 -8.14 -29.18 -0.93
CA ALA A 120 -7.83 -30.41 -1.64
C ALA A 120 -9.07 -31.22 -2.05
N ILE A 121 -10.17 -31.11 -1.31
CA ILE A 121 -11.44 -31.73 -1.69
C ILE A 121 -11.95 -31.05 -2.97
N GLU A 122 -11.93 -29.71 -3.04
CA GLU A 122 -12.27 -28.97 -4.25
C GLU A 122 -11.35 -29.32 -5.43
N ALA A 123 -10.04 -29.48 -5.18
CA ALA A 123 -9.09 -29.90 -6.20
C ALA A 123 -9.45 -31.29 -6.76
N VAL A 124 -9.67 -32.27 -5.88
CA VAL A 124 -10.04 -33.64 -6.29
C VAL A 124 -11.35 -33.62 -7.07
N LEU A 125 -12.38 -32.93 -6.60
CA LEU A 125 -13.66 -32.79 -7.30
C LEU A 125 -13.48 -32.16 -8.69
N SER A 126 -12.61 -31.16 -8.82
CA SER A 126 -12.32 -30.51 -10.11
C SER A 126 -11.74 -31.47 -11.16
N SER A 127 -10.94 -32.46 -10.74
CA SER A 127 -10.34 -33.45 -11.63
C SER A 127 -11.27 -34.59 -12.06
N LYS A 128 -12.48 -34.67 -11.48
CA LYS A 128 -13.50 -35.70 -11.76
C LYS A 128 -12.94 -37.15 -11.77
N PRO A 129 -12.29 -37.60 -10.68
CA PRO A 129 -11.74 -38.94 -10.61
C PRO A 129 -12.85 -39.99 -10.69
N SER A 130 -12.54 -41.16 -11.24
CA SER A 130 -13.46 -42.31 -11.21
C SER A 130 -13.70 -42.83 -9.78
N LEU A 131 -12.73 -42.62 -8.89
CA LEU A 131 -12.81 -42.98 -7.47
C LEU A 131 -11.87 -42.09 -6.65
N ALA A 132 -12.38 -41.51 -5.57
CA ALA A 132 -11.59 -40.82 -4.57
C ALA A 132 -12.22 -40.96 -3.18
N PHE A 133 -11.39 -40.92 -2.14
CA PHE A 133 -11.80 -40.92 -0.74
C PHE A 133 -11.25 -39.68 -0.06
N SER A 134 -12.06 -39.07 0.80
CA SER A 134 -11.65 -37.98 1.70
C SER A 134 -12.29 -38.19 3.06
N HIS A 135 -11.74 -37.56 4.09
CA HIS A 135 -12.41 -37.40 5.36
C HIS A 135 -13.65 -36.48 5.23
N SER A 136 -14.64 -36.68 6.11
CA SER A 136 -15.71 -35.70 6.31
C SER A 136 -15.16 -34.50 7.10
N PRO A 137 -15.54 -33.26 6.78
CA PRO A 137 -15.14 -32.09 7.57
C PRO A 137 -15.44 -32.29 9.07
N GLY A 138 -14.45 -32.00 9.94
CA GLY A 138 -14.53 -32.26 11.38
C GLY A 138 -14.10 -33.67 11.83
N CYS A 139 -13.96 -34.63 10.91
CA CYS A 139 -13.58 -36.02 11.20
C CYS A 139 -12.17 -36.34 10.69
N MET A 140 -11.15 -35.70 11.25
CA MET A 140 -9.76 -35.84 10.77
C MET A 140 -9.05 -37.11 11.23
N PHE A 141 -7.96 -37.45 10.53
CA PHE A 141 -7.01 -38.46 10.97
C PHE A 141 -6.08 -37.88 12.05
N LEU A 142 -6.10 -38.46 13.25
CA LEU A 142 -5.14 -38.15 14.31
C LEU A 142 -3.86 -38.95 14.09
N THR A 143 -2.71 -38.27 14.19
CA THR A 143 -1.39 -38.88 14.08
C THR A 143 -0.72 -38.96 15.45
N ASP A 144 0.35 -39.75 15.55
CA ASP A 144 1.22 -39.76 16.73
C ASP A 144 2.25 -38.62 16.72
N VAL A 145 2.19 -37.70 15.74
CA VAL A 145 3.13 -36.59 15.57
C VAL A 145 2.63 -35.40 16.39
N PRO A 146 3.34 -34.96 17.45
CA PRO A 146 2.91 -33.82 18.25
C PRO A 146 2.94 -32.53 17.45
N ASP A 147 1.99 -31.62 17.70
CA ASP A 147 1.90 -30.33 16.99
C ASP A 147 3.19 -29.50 17.08
N SER A 148 3.88 -29.55 18.22
CA SER A 148 5.16 -28.87 18.46
C SER A 148 6.26 -29.27 17.47
N SER A 149 6.22 -30.49 16.92
CA SER A 149 7.22 -30.98 15.96
C SER A 149 7.06 -30.41 14.54
N THR A 150 5.92 -29.78 14.23
CA THR A 150 5.64 -29.17 12.93
C THR A 150 6.05 -27.69 12.84
N SER A 151 6.46 -27.10 13.96
CA SER A 151 6.88 -25.69 14.07
C SER A 151 8.33 -25.44 13.63
N LEU A 152 9.06 -26.49 13.23
CA LEU A 152 10.43 -26.39 12.75
C LEU A 152 10.45 -25.93 11.28
N ILE A 153 10.67 -24.63 11.08
CA ILE A 153 11.32 -24.14 9.86
C ILE A 153 12.72 -24.76 9.89
N THR A 154 12.98 -25.82 9.13
CA THR A 154 14.36 -26.22 8.85
C THR A 154 14.95 -25.15 7.92
N PRO A 155 15.97 -24.38 8.34
CA PRO A 155 16.71 -23.57 7.37
C PRO A 155 17.45 -24.51 6.39
N PRO A 156 17.90 -24.00 5.22
CA PRO A 156 18.79 -24.77 4.35
C PRO A 156 20.04 -25.24 5.13
N PRO A 157 20.72 -26.32 4.67
CA PRO A 157 21.69 -27.08 5.46
C PRO A 157 22.94 -26.35 5.98
N ASP A 158 23.07 -25.03 5.78
CA ASP A 158 24.31 -24.28 6.05
C ASP A 158 24.29 -23.47 7.36
N SER A 159 23.27 -23.59 8.22
CA SER A 159 23.22 -22.91 9.52
C SER A 159 23.23 -23.90 10.70
N LEU A 160 24.37 -24.56 10.88
CA LEU A 160 24.66 -25.29 12.11
C LEU A 160 24.97 -24.29 13.24
N ASN A 161 24.02 -24.06 14.15
CA ASN A 161 24.22 -24.01 15.62
C ASN A 161 22.97 -23.51 16.37
N GLY A 162 22.36 -24.38 17.19
CA GLY A 162 21.52 -24.00 18.34
C GLY A 162 20.05 -24.46 18.32
N PRO A 163 19.48 -25.00 19.43
CA PRO A 163 18.07 -25.43 19.51
C PRO A 163 17.10 -24.34 20.00
N ASN A 164 17.49 -23.06 19.95
CA ASN A 164 16.59 -21.95 20.27
C ASN A 164 16.13 -21.28 18.96
N ILE A 165 14.90 -21.56 18.53
CA ILE A 165 14.23 -20.80 17.47
C ILE A 165 13.80 -19.48 18.10
N GLU A 166 14.71 -18.51 18.19
CA GLU A 166 14.30 -17.13 18.40
C GLU A 166 13.47 -16.69 17.19
N LEU A 167 12.28 -16.16 17.45
CA LEU A 167 11.44 -15.47 16.47
C LEU A 167 12.30 -14.42 15.77
N SER A 168 12.78 -14.71 14.55
CA SER A 168 13.52 -13.72 13.79
C SER A 168 12.57 -12.53 13.50
N PRO A 169 12.91 -11.30 13.91
CA PRO A 169 12.13 -10.11 13.57
C PRO A 169 11.95 -9.92 12.05
N GLU A 170 12.77 -10.62 11.24
CA GLU A 170 12.69 -10.61 9.78
C GLU A 170 11.36 -11.14 9.24
N LEU A 171 10.75 -12.12 9.92
CA LEU A 171 9.56 -12.83 9.41
C LEU A 171 8.31 -12.59 10.26
N THR A 172 8.47 -12.14 11.51
CA THR A 172 7.34 -11.91 12.42
C THR A 172 6.38 -10.86 11.83
N PRO A 173 5.14 -11.22 11.47
CA PRO A 173 4.21 -10.31 10.82
C PRO A 173 3.47 -9.45 11.83
N LEU A 174 3.35 -8.17 11.50
CA LEU A 174 2.47 -7.19 12.13
C LEU A 174 1.24 -6.96 11.25
N CYS A 175 0.14 -6.59 11.88
CA CYS A 175 -1.15 -6.31 11.26
C CYS A 175 -1.49 -4.82 11.35
N PHE A 176 -1.80 -4.21 10.22
CA PHE A 176 -2.15 -2.80 10.12
C PHE A 176 -3.48 -2.64 9.38
N LEU A 177 -4.29 -1.69 9.82
CA LEU A 177 -5.52 -1.31 9.14
C LEU A 177 -5.18 -0.44 7.92
N VAL A 178 -5.70 -0.79 6.75
CA VAL A 178 -5.38 -0.14 5.47
C VAL A 178 -6.60 0.50 4.81
N SER A 179 -7.80 0.06 5.14
CA SER A 179 -9.02 0.79 4.76
C SER A 179 -10.12 0.46 5.74
N HIS A 180 -10.98 1.44 6.02
CA HIS A 180 -12.20 1.23 6.78
C HIS A 180 -13.39 0.86 5.89
N LYS A 181 -13.33 1.19 4.59
CA LYS A 181 -14.43 1.02 3.63
C LYS A 181 -13.89 0.66 2.23
N PRO A 182 -13.88 -0.63 1.87
CA PRO A 182 -14.17 -1.79 2.72
C PRO A 182 -13.15 -1.97 3.84
N LEU A 183 -13.54 -2.63 4.93
CA LEU A 183 -12.61 -2.95 6.02
C LEU A 183 -11.51 -3.85 5.49
N LEU A 184 -10.25 -3.43 5.55
CA LEU A 184 -9.12 -4.20 5.05
C LEU A 184 -7.91 -3.99 5.94
N TYR A 185 -7.32 -5.09 6.40
CA TYR A 185 -6.01 -5.07 7.04
C TYR A 185 -4.95 -5.70 6.13
N SER A 186 -3.71 -5.26 6.33
CA SER A 186 -2.52 -5.79 5.65
C SER A 186 -1.51 -6.32 6.66
N LEU A 187 -0.63 -7.21 6.19
CA LEU A 187 0.44 -7.79 6.98
C LEU A 187 1.80 -7.37 6.43
N VAL A 188 2.76 -7.09 7.31
CA VAL A 188 4.16 -6.79 6.96
C VAL A 188 5.07 -7.27 8.08
N SER A 189 6.31 -7.68 7.79
CA SER A 189 7.22 -8.09 8.87
C SER A 189 7.64 -6.91 9.75
N GLN A 190 7.95 -7.18 11.01
CA GLN A 190 8.49 -6.19 11.96
C GLN A 190 9.70 -5.45 11.37
N ARG A 191 10.64 -6.18 10.73
CA ARG A 191 11.80 -5.59 10.06
C ARG A 191 11.41 -4.63 8.93
N ALA A 192 10.51 -5.02 8.03
CA ALA A 192 10.11 -4.16 6.91
C ALA A 192 9.37 -2.91 7.40
N ALA A 193 8.47 -3.05 8.39
CA ALA A 193 7.80 -1.91 9.03
C ALA A 193 8.80 -0.94 9.67
N ALA A 194 9.80 -1.46 10.41
CA ALA A 194 10.84 -0.64 11.03
C ALA A 194 11.69 0.12 10.00
N ARG A 195 12.04 -0.52 8.87
CA ARG A 195 12.78 0.15 7.79
C ARG A 195 11.94 1.26 7.15
N ILE A 196 10.64 1.04 6.92
CA ILE A 196 9.75 2.07 6.36
C ILE A 196 9.61 3.25 7.33
N ARG A 197 9.46 3.00 8.64
CA ARG A 197 9.51 4.05 9.67
C ARG A 197 10.82 4.83 9.65
N HIS A 198 11.94 4.17 9.38
CA HIS A 198 13.23 4.85 9.24
C HIS A 198 13.28 5.74 7.99
N LEU A 199 12.70 5.31 6.86
CA LEU A 199 12.54 6.17 5.67
C LEU A 199 11.69 7.42 6.02
N GLU A 200 10.62 7.23 6.79
CA GLU A 200 9.74 8.32 7.23
C GLU A 200 10.48 9.35 8.11
N ILE A 201 11.39 8.89 8.98
CA ILE A 201 12.26 9.77 9.77
C ILE A 201 13.21 10.57 8.86
N ILE A 202 13.83 9.93 7.86
CA ILE A 202 14.78 10.58 6.94
C ILE A 202 14.09 11.69 6.15
N ILE A 203 12.91 11.41 5.57
CA ILE A 203 12.19 12.44 4.82
C ILE A 203 11.66 13.54 5.72
N GLY A 204 11.48 13.31 7.03
CA GLY A 204 11.10 14.31 8.01
C GLY A 204 12.23 15.27 8.41
N GLU A 205 13.45 15.12 7.86
CA GLU A 205 14.51 16.12 8.01
C GLU A 205 14.05 17.47 7.45
N ASP A 206 14.26 18.55 8.20
CA ASP A 206 13.83 19.91 7.83
C ASP A 206 15.03 20.87 7.76
N PRO A 207 15.95 20.69 6.78
CA PRO A 207 17.11 21.56 6.64
C PRO A 207 16.73 23.00 6.25
N GLY A 208 15.55 23.18 5.63
CA GLY A 208 14.98 24.49 5.32
C GLY A 208 14.43 25.24 6.55
N GLN A 209 14.31 24.55 7.69
CA GLN A 209 13.72 25.09 8.94
C GLN A 209 12.32 25.67 8.71
N ARG A 210 11.52 24.99 7.89
CA ARG A 210 10.16 25.40 7.52
C ARG A 210 9.14 25.15 8.64
N GLY A 211 9.51 24.41 9.69
CA GLY A 211 8.64 24.10 10.83
C GLY A 211 7.74 22.88 10.59
N ILE A 212 7.98 22.17 9.50
CA ILE A 212 7.16 21.04 9.02
C ILE A 212 7.22 19.83 9.93
N ARG A 213 8.31 19.69 10.71
CA ARG A 213 8.51 18.57 11.63
C ARG A 213 7.40 18.50 12.68
N HIS A 214 6.76 19.63 12.99
CA HIS A 214 5.65 19.67 13.93
C HIS A 214 4.33 19.15 13.34
N LEU A 215 4.21 19.10 12.02
CA LEU A 215 3.05 18.55 11.34
C LEU A 215 3.05 17.02 11.36
N PHE A 216 4.25 16.42 11.49
CA PHE A 216 4.50 14.98 11.40
C PHE A 216 3.45 14.13 12.14
N THR A 217 3.06 13.04 11.48
CA THR A 217 2.16 12.02 12.00
C THR A 217 2.81 10.67 11.75
N GLU A 218 2.93 9.87 12.80
CA GLU A 218 3.63 8.59 12.77
C GLU A 218 2.92 7.58 11.86
N ASP A 219 3.71 6.79 11.13
CA ASP A 219 3.28 5.67 10.29
C ASP A 219 2.45 6.04 9.05
N GLU A 220 2.31 7.31 8.69
CA GLU A 220 1.55 7.71 7.49
C GLU A 220 2.20 7.17 6.20
N LEU A 221 3.54 7.17 6.13
CA LEU A 221 4.28 6.53 5.04
C LEU A 221 4.02 5.03 5.01
N LEU A 222 4.05 4.36 6.17
CA LEU A 222 3.81 2.92 6.27
C LEU A 222 2.41 2.54 5.78
N HIS A 223 1.38 3.23 6.27
CA HIS A 223 0.01 2.97 5.86
C HIS A 223 -0.24 3.30 4.39
N SER A 224 0.33 4.39 3.88
CA SER A 224 0.27 4.75 2.45
C SER A 224 0.93 3.67 1.57
N CYS A 225 2.12 3.19 1.94
CA CYS A 225 2.81 2.11 1.21
C CYS A 225 2.00 0.81 1.24
N LEU A 226 1.40 0.47 2.39
CA LEU A 226 0.54 -0.70 2.52
C LEU A 226 -0.72 -0.56 1.65
N ALA A 227 -1.39 0.59 1.64
CA ALA A 227 -2.54 0.84 0.75
C ALA A 227 -2.16 0.68 -0.72
N LEU A 228 -1.11 1.38 -1.16
CA LEU A 228 -0.60 1.29 -2.52
C LEU A 228 -0.17 -0.13 -2.91
N SER A 229 0.32 -0.94 -1.97
CA SER A 229 0.69 -2.34 -2.24
C SER A 229 -0.50 -3.21 -2.64
N HIS A 230 -1.70 -2.92 -2.10
CA HIS A 230 -2.96 -3.61 -2.45
C HIS A 230 -3.64 -3.03 -3.70
N SER A 231 -3.29 -1.81 -4.11
CA SER A 231 -3.85 -1.17 -5.31
C SER A 231 -3.37 -1.81 -6.61
N THR A 232 -4.26 -1.87 -7.60
CA THR A 232 -3.97 -2.31 -8.97
C THR A 232 -3.84 -1.13 -9.93
N SER A 233 -4.61 -0.07 -9.72
CA SER A 233 -4.64 1.14 -10.53
C SER A 233 -4.49 2.40 -9.67
N VAL A 234 -3.54 3.26 -10.01
CA VAL A 234 -3.16 4.46 -9.24
C VAL A 234 -3.22 5.69 -10.13
N ALA A 235 -3.91 6.75 -9.67
CA ALA A 235 -3.84 8.07 -10.28
C ALA A 235 -2.93 8.98 -9.45
N ILE A 236 -1.94 9.61 -10.07
CA ILE A 236 -0.99 10.51 -9.42
C ILE A 236 -1.19 11.92 -9.97
N THR A 237 -1.29 12.91 -9.10
CA THR A 237 -1.32 14.33 -9.48
C THR A 237 -0.21 15.09 -8.77
N THR A 238 0.38 16.04 -9.47
CA THR A 238 1.45 16.89 -8.96
C THR A 238 1.45 18.22 -9.70
N GLY A 239 2.03 19.24 -9.07
CA GLY A 239 2.21 20.56 -9.66
C GLY A 239 1.64 21.65 -8.76
N PHE A 240 2.51 22.59 -8.42
CA PHE A 240 2.19 23.75 -7.62
C PHE A 240 2.56 25.04 -8.38
N PRO A 241 1.62 25.98 -8.56
CA PRO A 241 1.91 27.26 -9.19
C PRO A 241 2.50 28.29 -8.18
N THR A 242 3.67 28.82 -8.51
CA THR A 242 4.41 29.83 -7.70
C THR A 242 4.01 31.27 -7.97
N TYR A 243 3.23 31.54 -9.03
CA TYR A 243 2.75 32.84 -9.49
C TYR A 243 3.81 33.82 -10.06
N VAL A 244 5.10 33.72 -9.67
CA VAL A 244 6.11 34.76 -9.96
C VAL A 244 6.69 34.71 -11.38
N HIS A 245 6.91 33.53 -11.92
CA HIS A 245 7.58 33.34 -13.22
C HIS A 245 6.74 32.48 -14.17
N SER A 246 7.02 32.57 -15.47
CA SER A 246 6.50 31.64 -16.47
C SER A 246 7.62 30.70 -16.93
N PRO A 247 7.43 29.37 -16.93
CA PRO A 247 6.23 28.67 -16.43
C PRO A 247 6.01 28.84 -14.92
N HIS A 248 4.75 28.78 -14.50
CA HIS A 248 4.35 28.98 -13.10
C HIS A 248 4.65 27.79 -12.19
N ASP A 249 4.84 26.61 -12.75
CA ASP A 249 5.07 25.36 -12.02
C ASP A 249 6.47 25.33 -11.39
N GLU A 250 6.58 24.75 -10.20
CA GLU A 250 7.85 24.49 -9.52
C GLU A 250 8.38 23.07 -9.72
N ASN A 251 9.61 22.85 -9.25
CA ASN A 251 10.32 21.59 -9.37
C ASN A 251 10.20 20.66 -8.16
N ASP A 252 9.47 21.06 -7.11
CA ASP A 252 9.03 20.13 -6.08
C ASP A 252 7.71 19.47 -6.50
N GLY A 253 7.62 18.16 -6.28
CA GLY A 253 6.51 17.31 -6.71
C GLY A 253 6.83 16.40 -7.90
N PRO A 254 7.09 16.94 -9.11
CA PRO A 254 7.23 16.11 -10.31
C PRO A 254 8.30 15.01 -10.21
N PRO A 255 9.51 15.28 -9.69
CA PRO A 255 10.50 14.22 -9.49
C PRO A 255 10.03 13.08 -8.58
N GLY A 256 9.40 13.39 -7.44
CA GLY A 256 8.81 12.40 -6.54
C GLY A 256 7.68 11.61 -7.19
N ALA A 257 6.82 12.28 -7.96
CA ALA A 257 5.73 11.66 -8.71
C ALA A 257 6.25 10.64 -9.74
N ILE A 258 7.31 11.01 -10.49
CA ILE A 258 7.94 10.14 -11.47
C ILE A 258 8.63 8.95 -10.80
N ALA A 259 9.33 9.16 -9.68
CA ALA A 259 9.94 8.05 -8.93
C ALA A 259 8.88 7.03 -8.44
N MET A 260 7.75 7.52 -7.92
CA MET A 260 6.62 6.68 -7.54
C MET A 260 6.04 5.94 -8.74
N ALA A 261 5.74 6.65 -9.84
CA ALA A 261 5.19 6.06 -11.06
C ALA A 261 6.11 4.94 -11.58
N THR A 262 7.41 5.19 -11.64
CA THR A 262 8.43 4.23 -12.07
C THR A 262 8.43 2.95 -11.22
N MET A 263 8.38 3.08 -9.90
CA MET A 263 8.30 1.92 -9.01
C MET A 263 6.95 1.19 -9.14
N LEU A 264 5.82 1.90 -9.16
CA LEU A 264 4.50 1.27 -9.32
C LEU A 264 4.41 0.46 -10.62
N LEU A 265 4.94 0.99 -11.73
CA LEU A 265 5.03 0.29 -13.02
C LEU A 265 5.93 -0.95 -12.95
N SER A 266 7.07 -0.90 -12.27
CA SER A 266 7.98 -2.05 -12.12
C SER A 266 7.34 -3.18 -11.28
N LEU A 267 6.43 -2.81 -10.37
CA LEU A 267 5.62 -3.72 -9.57
C LEU A 267 4.35 -4.22 -10.30
N GLY A 268 4.19 -3.86 -11.58
CA GLY A 268 3.09 -4.33 -12.44
C GLY A 268 1.76 -3.60 -12.26
N LYS A 269 1.76 -2.43 -11.62
CA LYS A 269 0.55 -1.63 -11.39
C LYS A 269 0.27 -0.71 -12.58
N GLN A 270 -0.99 -0.34 -12.76
CA GLN A 270 -1.40 0.67 -13.73
C GLN A 270 -1.27 2.06 -13.09
N VAL A 271 -0.66 2.99 -13.82
CA VAL A 271 -0.42 4.36 -13.34
C VAL A 271 -0.98 5.34 -14.35
N THR A 272 -1.72 6.35 -13.89
CA THR A 272 -2.17 7.50 -14.69
C THR A 272 -1.73 8.79 -14.01
N MET A 273 -1.19 9.74 -14.77
CA MET A 273 -0.91 11.09 -14.29
C MET A 273 -2.11 12.00 -14.56
N VAL A 274 -2.49 12.81 -13.58
CA VAL A 274 -3.53 13.83 -13.70
C VAL A 274 -2.89 15.21 -13.51
N THR A 275 -3.05 16.07 -14.51
CA THR A 275 -2.43 17.41 -14.55
C THR A 275 -3.44 18.51 -14.85
N ASP A 276 -3.09 19.74 -14.51
CA ASP A 276 -3.79 20.91 -15.02
C ASP A 276 -3.72 20.98 -16.55
N ARG A 277 -4.80 21.44 -17.18
CA ARG A 277 -4.89 21.70 -18.62
C ARG A 277 -3.80 22.66 -19.09
N ARG A 278 -3.48 23.69 -18.31
CA ARG A 278 -2.41 24.66 -18.65
C ARG A 278 -1.02 24.03 -18.72
N SER A 279 -0.82 22.90 -18.04
CA SER A 279 0.47 22.21 -17.93
C SER A 279 0.51 20.93 -18.78
N LEU A 280 -0.58 20.55 -19.45
CA LEU A 280 -0.72 19.29 -20.18
C LEU A 280 0.39 19.06 -21.21
N GLU A 281 0.58 19.99 -22.16
CA GLU A 281 1.57 19.83 -23.23
C GLU A 281 3.00 19.72 -22.68
N ARG A 282 3.31 20.53 -21.66
CA ARG A 282 4.64 20.54 -21.04
C ARG A 282 4.89 19.27 -20.24
N ASN A 283 3.92 18.85 -19.43
CA ASN A 283 4.01 17.64 -18.64
C ASN A 283 4.07 16.39 -19.53
N GLN A 284 3.42 16.41 -20.70
CA GLN A 284 3.59 15.35 -21.69
C GLN A 284 5.04 15.29 -22.19
N ALA A 285 5.61 16.44 -22.58
CA ALA A 285 6.99 16.50 -23.04
C ALA A 285 8.00 16.10 -21.95
N LEU A 286 7.73 16.41 -20.67
CA LEU A 286 8.53 15.96 -19.53
C LEU A 286 8.46 14.45 -19.32
N ILE A 287 7.27 13.85 -19.44
CA ILE A 287 7.10 12.39 -19.39
C ILE A 287 7.87 11.74 -20.53
N ASP A 288 7.76 12.26 -21.75
CA ASP A 288 8.44 11.71 -22.92
C ASP A 288 9.97 11.78 -22.77
N GLU A 289 10.51 12.89 -22.25
CA GLU A 289 11.94 13.01 -21.97
C GLU A 289 12.38 12.14 -20.78
N ALA A 290 11.55 11.96 -19.76
CA ALA A 290 11.84 11.04 -18.64
C ALA A 290 11.94 9.58 -19.13
N VAL A 291 11.10 9.18 -20.08
CA VAL A 291 11.21 7.86 -20.73
C VAL A 291 12.47 7.76 -21.57
N LYS A 292 12.75 8.77 -22.39
CA LYS A 292 13.94 8.83 -23.25
C LYS A 292 15.26 8.76 -22.47
N THR A 293 15.30 9.37 -21.29
CA THR A 293 16.48 9.39 -20.40
C THR A 293 16.53 8.18 -19.45
N GLY A 294 15.52 7.30 -19.46
CA GLY A 294 15.46 6.13 -18.59
C GLY A 294 15.14 6.42 -17.11
N VAL A 295 14.73 7.65 -16.79
CA VAL A 295 14.22 8.02 -15.46
C VAL A 295 12.86 7.35 -15.22
N LEU A 296 12.00 7.35 -16.24
CA LEU A 296 10.70 6.69 -16.25
C LEU A 296 10.75 5.42 -17.09
N LYS A 297 10.25 4.30 -16.55
CA LYS A 297 10.31 2.97 -17.18
C LYS A 297 9.62 2.91 -18.55
N THR A 298 8.46 3.53 -18.64
CA THR A 298 7.64 3.58 -19.87
C THR A 298 6.68 4.74 -19.79
N THR A 299 6.14 5.16 -20.95
CA THR A 299 5.17 6.26 -20.99
C THR A 299 3.93 5.92 -20.17
N ILE A 300 3.39 6.93 -19.50
CA ILE A 300 2.19 6.83 -18.67
C ILE A 300 1.09 7.71 -19.25
N PRO A 301 -0.18 7.27 -19.24
CA PRO A 301 -1.30 8.12 -19.60
C PRO A 301 -1.28 9.42 -18.79
N LEU A 302 -1.30 10.55 -19.48
CA LEU A 302 -1.43 11.89 -18.90
C LEU A 302 -2.81 12.43 -19.28
N VAL A 303 -3.63 12.71 -18.27
CA VAL A 303 -5.01 13.17 -18.45
C VAL A 303 -5.27 14.47 -17.69
N THR A 304 -6.33 15.16 -18.09
CA THR A 304 -6.87 16.32 -17.37
C THR A 304 -8.20 15.95 -16.74
N PHE A 305 -8.60 16.69 -15.71
CA PHE A 305 -9.92 16.60 -15.12
C PHE A 305 -10.69 17.90 -15.40
N GLU A 306 -11.82 17.77 -16.09
CA GLU A 306 -12.73 18.89 -16.37
C GLU A 306 -13.96 18.78 -15.48
N ASP A 307 -14.17 19.77 -14.61
CA ASP A 307 -15.37 19.87 -13.79
C ASP A 307 -16.55 20.38 -14.62
N THR A 308 -17.25 19.45 -15.25
CA THR A 308 -18.41 19.72 -16.12
C THR A 308 -19.74 19.67 -15.37
N GLY A 309 -19.73 19.48 -14.05
CA GLY A 309 -20.92 19.37 -13.23
C GLY A 309 -20.75 18.42 -12.04
N PRO A 310 -21.80 18.22 -11.23
CA PRO A 310 -21.72 17.51 -9.95
C PRO A 310 -21.22 16.05 -10.07
N ASP A 311 -21.51 15.38 -11.19
CA ASP A 311 -21.13 13.99 -11.42
C ASP A 311 -19.78 13.83 -12.14
N ALA A 312 -19.10 14.92 -12.48
CA ALA A 312 -17.87 14.88 -13.27
C ALA A 312 -16.78 14.05 -12.58
N ALA A 313 -16.59 14.24 -11.27
CA ALA A 313 -15.62 13.47 -10.49
C ALA A 313 -15.99 11.98 -10.44
N LEU A 314 -17.28 11.65 -10.30
CA LEU A 314 -17.73 10.26 -10.31
C LEU A 314 -17.45 9.59 -11.66
N HIS A 315 -17.75 10.26 -12.78
CA HIS A 315 -17.48 9.76 -14.12
C HIS A 315 -15.98 9.61 -14.42
N PHE A 316 -15.14 10.45 -13.81
CA PHE A 316 -13.69 10.32 -13.88
C PHE A 316 -13.20 9.10 -13.11
N LEU A 317 -13.66 8.93 -11.86
CA LEU A 317 -13.20 7.87 -10.96
C LEU A 317 -13.81 6.50 -11.27
N CYS A 318 -14.94 6.44 -11.97
CA CYS A 318 -15.69 5.20 -12.24
C CYS A 318 -15.92 4.97 -13.73
N HIS A 319 -15.91 3.71 -14.16
CA HIS A 319 -16.27 3.35 -15.53
C HIS A 319 -17.75 3.66 -15.77
N HIS A 320 -18.04 4.52 -16.75
CA HIS A 320 -19.39 5.01 -17.07
C HIS A 320 -20.14 5.65 -15.88
N GLY A 321 -19.42 6.11 -14.84
CA GLY A 321 -20.04 6.65 -13.62
C GLY A 321 -20.66 5.61 -12.69
N ASP A 322 -20.39 4.32 -12.88
CA ASP A 322 -20.89 3.22 -12.04
C ASP A 322 -20.01 3.08 -10.78
N PRO A 323 -20.49 3.43 -9.57
CA PRO A 323 -19.69 3.38 -8.34
C PRO A 323 -19.18 1.97 -7.97
N SER A 324 -19.73 0.91 -8.58
CA SER A 324 -19.25 -0.46 -8.38
C SER A 324 -18.06 -0.84 -9.28
N LYS A 325 -17.69 0.04 -10.22
CA LYS A 325 -16.63 -0.18 -11.22
C LYS A 325 -15.65 0.98 -11.21
N LEU A 326 -14.81 1.01 -10.19
CA LEU A 326 -13.75 2.00 -10.03
C LEU A 326 -12.73 1.88 -11.17
N ARG A 327 -12.18 3.02 -11.60
CA ARG A 327 -11.02 3.08 -12.53
C ARG A 327 -9.70 3.09 -11.78
N TYR A 328 -9.72 3.57 -10.55
CA TYR A 328 -8.55 3.75 -9.69
C TYR A 328 -8.88 3.23 -8.30
N ASP A 329 -7.90 2.58 -7.66
CA ASP A 329 -8.00 2.10 -6.28
C ASP A 329 -7.32 3.09 -5.31
N HIS A 330 -6.43 3.93 -5.85
CA HIS A 330 -5.65 4.88 -5.07
C HIS A 330 -5.44 6.20 -5.82
N LEU A 331 -5.66 7.32 -5.14
CA LEU A 331 -5.30 8.65 -5.64
C LEU A 331 -4.13 9.20 -4.83
N VAL A 332 -3.10 9.69 -5.50
CA VAL A 332 -1.93 10.32 -4.87
C VAL A 332 -1.84 11.77 -5.32
N ALA A 333 -1.73 12.68 -4.36
CA ALA A 333 -1.36 14.07 -4.58
C ALA A 333 0.03 14.30 -3.99
N ILE A 334 0.96 14.82 -4.78
CA ILE A 334 2.32 15.17 -4.33
C ILE A 334 2.65 16.58 -4.78
N GLU A 335 2.89 17.48 -3.84
CA GLU A 335 3.08 18.91 -4.10
C GLU A 335 2.00 19.47 -5.05
N ARG A 336 0.77 19.05 -4.79
CA ARG A 336 -0.40 19.51 -5.54
C ARG A 336 -1.12 20.55 -4.71
N CYS A 337 -1.31 21.75 -5.23
CA CYS A 337 -2.04 22.79 -4.50
C CYS A 337 -3.47 22.34 -4.13
N GLY A 338 -3.83 22.46 -2.85
CA GLY A 338 -5.15 22.13 -2.32
C GLY A 338 -5.97 23.38 -2.00
N ARG A 339 -7.30 23.30 -2.12
CA ARG A 339 -8.17 24.43 -1.73
C ARG A 339 -8.17 24.64 -0.22
N ALA A 340 -8.18 25.90 0.20
CA ALA A 340 -8.42 26.33 1.56
C ALA A 340 -9.92 26.36 1.89
N ALA A 341 -10.25 26.70 3.14
CA ALA A 341 -11.62 26.66 3.66
C ALA A 341 -12.60 27.64 2.99
N ASP A 342 -12.09 28.69 2.35
CA ASP A 342 -12.85 29.67 1.59
C ASP A 342 -13.06 29.26 0.12
N GLY A 343 -12.55 28.09 -0.28
CA GLY A 343 -12.63 27.59 -1.65
C GLY A 343 -11.63 28.22 -2.63
N HIS A 344 -10.67 29.01 -2.14
CA HIS A 344 -9.53 29.49 -2.93
C HIS A 344 -8.29 28.63 -2.74
N ASN A 345 -7.24 28.88 -3.52
CA ASN A 345 -5.96 28.18 -3.45
C ASN A 345 -4.88 29.23 -3.18
N TYR A 346 -3.97 28.95 -2.25
CA TYR A 346 -2.94 29.92 -1.84
C TYR A 346 -1.57 29.28 -1.86
N ASN A 347 -0.55 30.04 -2.29
CA ASN A 347 0.84 29.65 -2.04
C ASN A 347 1.26 29.98 -0.60
N MET A 348 2.46 29.57 -0.18
CA MET A 348 2.97 29.79 1.18
C MET A 348 3.06 31.27 1.60
N LYS A 349 3.09 32.21 0.64
CA LYS A 349 3.08 33.65 0.89
C LYS A 349 1.67 34.24 1.04
N GLY A 350 0.63 33.40 0.94
CA GLY A 350 -0.78 33.83 0.98
C GLY A 350 -1.27 34.48 -0.31
N VAL A 351 -0.56 34.30 -1.43
CA VAL A 351 -1.00 34.79 -2.74
C VAL A 351 -2.00 33.79 -3.32
N GLU A 352 -3.16 34.28 -3.75
CA GLU A 352 -4.20 33.47 -4.37
C GLU A 352 -3.79 33.02 -5.78
N VAL A 353 -3.88 31.71 -6.03
CA VAL A 353 -3.43 31.05 -7.26
C VAL A 353 -4.53 30.20 -7.92
N LYS A 354 -5.80 30.34 -7.52
CA LYS A 354 -6.90 29.49 -7.99
C LYS A 354 -7.05 29.51 -9.51
N HIS A 355 -6.84 30.66 -10.13
CA HIS A 355 -6.87 30.83 -11.60
C HIS A 355 -5.81 30.00 -12.35
N LEU A 356 -4.85 29.39 -11.65
CA LEU A 356 -3.81 28.51 -12.20
C LEU A 356 -4.02 27.04 -11.80
N VAL A 357 -5.08 26.69 -11.06
CA VAL A 357 -5.27 25.36 -10.49
C VAL A 357 -6.60 24.80 -10.95
N ASP A 358 -6.58 23.72 -11.72
CA ASP A 358 -7.78 22.97 -12.07
C ASP A 358 -8.32 22.26 -10.81
N PRO A 359 -9.66 22.06 -10.70
CA PRO A 359 -10.32 21.56 -9.49
C PRO A 359 -10.14 20.03 -9.29
N ILE A 360 -8.92 19.53 -9.45
CA ILE A 360 -8.52 18.11 -9.26
C ILE A 360 -8.82 17.64 -7.83
N ASP A 361 -8.83 18.55 -6.85
CA ASP A 361 -9.24 18.27 -5.48
C ASP A 361 -10.69 17.79 -5.34
N ASN A 362 -11.58 18.07 -6.31
CA ASN A 362 -12.91 17.46 -6.37
C ASN A 362 -12.85 15.92 -6.50
N LEU A 363 -11.79 15.36 -7.10
CA LEU A 363 -11.58 13.90 -7.16
C LEU A 363 -11.35 13.33 -5.76
N PHE A 364 -10.60 14.01 -4.91
CA PHE A 364 -10.32 13.58 -3.54
C PHE A 364 -11.57 13.71 -2.66
N ILE A 365 -12.37 14.75 -2.88
CA ILE A 365 -13.68 14.91 -2.21
C ILE A 365 -14.61 13.74 -2.59
N ALA A 366 -14.75 13.43 -3.88
CA ALA A 366 -15.61 12.34 -4.35
C ALA A 366 -15.13 10.96 -3.90
N ALA A 367 -13.80 10.74 -3.84
CA ALA A 367 -13.21 9.47 -3.41
C ALA A 367 -13.65 9.07 -1.98
N LYS A 368 -13.87 10.04 -1.08
CA LYS A 368 -14.32 9.80 0.29
C LYS A 368 -15.64 9.02 0.37
N ASP A 369 -16.52 9.22 -0.60
CA ASP A 369 -17.83 8.59 -0.68
C ASP A 369 -17.85 7.32 -1.56
N LEU A 370 -16.69 6.93 -2.11
CA LEU A 370 -16.52 5.75 -2.97
C LEU A 370 -15.72 4.66 -2.26
N PRO A 371 -16.39 3.64 -1.66
CA PRO A 371 -15.70 2.53 -1.03
C PRO A 371 -14.76 1.83 -2.00
N GLY A 372 -13.51 1.60 -1.56
CA GLY A 372 -12.48 0.97 -2.38
C GLY A 372 -11.48 1.93 -3.02
N ILE A 373 -11.72 3.25 -2.98
CA ILE A 373 -10.68 4.24 -3.29
C ILE A 373 -10.02 4.68 -1.98
N THR A 374 -8.70 4.69 -1.97
CA THR A 374 -7.89 5.31 -0.90
C THR A 374 -7.12 6.51 -1.44
N THR A 375 -6.75 7.44 -0.56
CA THR A 375 -6.11 8.70 -0.95
C THR A 375 -4.85 8.97 -0.13
N THR A 376 -3.77 9.40 -0.79
CA THR A 376 -2.54 9.86 -0.15
C THR A 376 -2.23 11.29 -0.59
N GLY A 377 -2.00 12.18 0.38
CA GLY A 377 -1.38 13.49 0.15
C GLY A 377 0.08 13.48 0.59
N ILE A 378 0.96 14.13 -0.18
CA ILE A 378 2.36 14.36 0.13
C ILE A 378 2.62 15.86 -0.01
N GLY A 379 3.12 16.49 1.04
CA GLY A 379 3.28 17.94 1.12
C GLY A 379 4.33 18.35 2.16
N ASP A 380 4.75 19.61 2.07
CA ASP A 380 5.79 20.19 2.93
C ASP A 380 5.46 21.62 3.44
N GLY A 381 4.25 22.12 3.17
CA GLY A 381 3.81 23.46 3.55
C GLY A 381 2.48 23.48 4.32
N GLY A 382 1.61 22.52 4.06
CA GLY A 382 0.27 22.41 4.64
C GLY A 382 -0.86 22.98 3.77
N ASN A 383 -0.53 23.58 2.62
CA ASN A 383 -1.46 24.10 1.61
C ASN A 383 -1.63 23.14 0.41
N GLU A 384 -1.03 21.95 0.49
CA GLU A 384 -1.13 20.88 -0.50
C GLU A 384 -2.35 19.99 -0.26
N LEU A 385 -2.85 19.43 -1.35
CA LEU A 385 -3.98 18.53 -1.37
C LEU A 385 -3.70 17.29 -0.52
N GLY A 386 -4.60 17.03 0.44
CA GLY A 386 -4.48 15.97 1.43
C GLY A 386 -4.06 16.46 2.81
N MET A 387 -3.41 17.62 2.90
CA MET A 387 -2.98 18.23 4.18
C MET A 387 -4.15 18.68 5.06
N GLY A 388 -5.39 18.64 4.56
CA GLY A 388 -6.59 18.84 5.39
C GLY A 388 -6.67 17.90 6.59
N LYS A 389 -6.01 16.73 6.54
CA LYS A 389 -5.90 15.79 7.67
C LYS A 389 -5.14 16.37 8.87
N VAL A 390 -4.18 17.27 8.63
CA VAL A 390 -3.40 17.98 9.66
C VAL A 390 -3.73 19.48 9.73
N LYS A 391 -4.87 19.91 9.17
CA LYS A 391 -5.29 21.30 9.04
C LYS A 391 -5.10 22.13 10.31
N GLU A 392 -5.54 21.63 11.46
CA GLU A 392 -5.46 22.39 12.73
C GLU A 392 -4.02 22.59 13.21
N LYS A 393 -3.11 21.63 12.93
CA LYS A 393 -1.67 21.83 13.16
C LYS A 393 -1.12 22.89 12.21
N VAL A 394 -1.49 22.85 10.92
CA VAL A 394 -1.06 23.86 9.93
C VAL A 394 -1.52 25.26 10.35
N ARG A 395 -2.79 25.42 10.72
CA ARG A 395 -3.37 26.71 11.15
C ARG A 395 -2.64 27.35 12.33
N SER A 396 -2.13 26.53 13.24
CA SER A 396 -1.52 26.97 14.49
C SER A 396 0.00 27.12 14.42
N LEU A 397 0.67 26.34 13.56
CA LEU A 397 2.14 26.21 13.57
C LEU A 397 2.81 26.78 12.32
N ILE A 398 2.09 26.90 11.20
CA ILE A 398 2.65 27.38 9.94
C ILE A 398 2.32 28.86 9.73
N PRO A 399 3.29 29.69 9.28
CA PRO A 399 3.04 31.07 8.88
C PRO A 399 1.90 31.17 7.86
N ASN A 400 0.98 32.11 8.05
CA ASN A 400 -0.26 32.23 7.27
C ASN A 400 -1.18 30.99 7.31
N GLY A 401 -0.94 30.01 8.17
CA GLY A 401 -1.66 28.74 8.20
C GLY A 401 -3.18 28.89 8.31
N SER A 402 -3.67 29.91 9.02
CA SER A 402 -5.12 30.19 9.12
C SER A 402 -5.78 30.54 7.78
N LEU A 403 -5.00 31.06 6.83
CA LEU A 403 -5.45 31.37 5.46
C LEU A 403 -5.17 30.19 4.51
N ILE A 404 -3.94 29.67 4.54
CA ILE A 404 -3.46 28.79 3.46
C ILE A 404 -3.75 27.30 3.69
N ALA A 405 -4.09 26.89 4.92
CA ALA A 405 -4.25 25.48 5.24
C ALA A 405 -5.26 24.81 4.30
N CYS A 406 -4.85 23.73 3.65
CA CYS A 406 -5.73 22.95 2.81
C CYS A 406 -6.91 22.42 3.64
N ASP A 407 -8.10 22.44 3.06
CA ASP A 407 -9.33 21.95 3.70
C ASP A 407 -9.60 20.48 3.36
N ILE A 408 -9.01 19.97 2.28
CA ILE A 408 -9.32 18.64 1.75
C ILE A 408 -8.37 17.61 2.36
N PRO A 409 -8.87 16.68 3.20
CA PRO A 409 -8.05 15.62 3.78
C PRO A 409 -7.84 14.47 2.78
N ALA A 410 -6.71 13.79 2.92
CA ALA A 410 -6.50 12.46 2.36
C ALA A 410 -6.61 11.41 3.49
N ASP A 411 -6.78 10.14 3.14
CA ASP A 411 -6.75 9.03 4.10
C ASP A 411 -5.36 8.93 4.75
N TYR A 412 -4.31 9.14 3.96
CA TYR A 412 -2.92 9.17 4.38
C TYR A 412 -2.24 10.49 4.03
N VAL A 413 -1.40 11.00 4.92
CA VAL A 413 -0.74 12.30 4.76
C VAL A 413 0.76 12.16 5.09
N ILE A 414 1.58 12.10 4.05
CA ILE A 414 3.04 12.00 4.19
C ILE A 414 3.59 13.42 4.24
N ILE A 415 4.24 13.75 5.35
CA ILE A 415 4.86 15.05 5.55
C ILE A 415 6.36 14.88 5.36
N ALA A 416 6.92 15.66 4.45
CA ALA A 416 8.34 15.58 4.11
C ALA A 416 9.00 16.95 4.17
N GLY A 417 10.31 16.95 4.38
CA GLY A 417 11.26 18.04 4.23
C GLY A 417 11.14 18.77 2.93
N VAL A 418 10.87 18.01 1.86
CA VAL A 418 10.63 18.39 0.47
C VAL A 418 9.71 17.30 -0.08
N SER A 419 8.63 17.64 -0.78
CA SER A 419 7.61 16.66 -1.22
C SER A 419 8.20 15.55 -2.10
N ASN A 420 9.16 15.88 -2.95
CA ASN A 420 9.94 14.93 -3.74
C ASN A 420 10.51 13.78 -2.89
N TRP A 421 11.04 14.09 -1.70
CA TRP A 421 11.57 13.08 -0.78
C TRP A 421 10.49 12.10 -0.31
N GLY A 422 9.28 12.61 -0.05
CA GLY A 422 8.12 11.77 0.26
C GLY A 422 7.83 10.78 -0.87
N GLY A 423 7.87 11.23 -2.13
CA GLY A 423 7.74 10.35 -3.30
C GLY A 423 8.84 9.27 -3.37
N TYR A 424 10.09 9.64 -3.09
CA TYR A 424 11.22 8.68 -3.04
C TYR A 424 11.04 7.64 -1.94
N ALA A 425 10.61 8.06 -0.76
CA ALA A 425 10.36 7.16 0.35
C ALA A 425 9.19 6.22 0.08
N VAL A 426 8.15 6.65 -0.64
CA VAL A 426 7.09 5.73 -1.10
C VAL A 426 7.65 4.68 -2.07
N ALA A 427 8.48 5.08 -3.05
CA ALA A 427 9.11 4.12 -3.95
C ALA A 427 9.99 3.09 -3.19
N CYS A 428 10.79 3.56 -2.24
CA CYS A 428 11.59 2.71 -1.36
C CYS A 428 10.73 1.80 -0.45
N GLY A 429 9.65 2.33 0.13
CA GLY A 429 8.75 1.58 0.98
C GLY A 429 8.02 0.47 0.23
N LEU A 430 7.57 0.74 -1.00
CA LEU A 430 6.99 -0.27 -1.89
C LEU A 430 8.00 -1.38 -2.21
N TYR A 431 9.26 -1.04 -2.50
CA TYR A 431 10.33 -2.04 -2.68
C TYR A 431 10.50 -2.93 -1.43
N LEU A 432 10.54 -2.33 -0.23
CA LEU A 432 10.66 -3.07 1.02
C LEU A 432 9.48 -4.01 1.27
N LEU A 433 8.26 -3.59 0.92
CA LEU A 433 7.07 -4.44 1.00
C LEU A 433 7.13 -5.59 -0.02
N TYR A 434 7.55 -5.31 -1.25
CA TYR A 434 7.60 -6.33 -2.30
C TYR A 434 8.74 -7.33 -2.14
N THR A 435 9.78 -6.96 -1.40
CA THR A 435 10.86 -7.87 -0.98
C THR A 435 10.61 -8.53 0.38
N CYS A 436 9.55 -8.15 1.10
CA CYS A 436 9.15 -8.75 2.37
C CYS A 436 8.38 -10.06 2.14
N PRO A 437 8.90 -11.23 2.57
CA PRO A 437 8.26 -12.52 2.31
C PRO A 437 6.87 -12.65 2.93
N SER A 438 6.68 -12.15 4.16
CA SER A 438 5.39 -12.22 4.86
C SER A 438 4.31 -11.38 4.14
N HIS A 439 4.68 -10.20 3.66
CA HIS A 439 3.79 -9.33 2.90
C HIS A 439 3.45 -9.93 1.53
N GLN A 440 4.43 -10.43 0.80
CA GLN A 440 4.22 -11.11 -0.50
C GLN A 440 3.35 -12.36 -0.37
N ARG A 441 3.53 -13.14 0.70
CA ARG A 441 2.63 -14.27 1.00
C ARG A 441 1.20 -13.77 1.22
N TYR A 442 1.01 -12.68 1.95
CA TYR A 442 -0.30 -12.11 2.22
C TYR A 442 -0.99 -11.58 0.96
N LEU A 443 -0.29 -10.81 0.12
CA LEU A 443 -0.81 -10.32 -1.16
C LEU A 443 -1.26 -11.46 -2.09
N ARG A 444 -0.50 -12.56 -2.12
CA ARG A 444 -0.83 -13.77 -2.88
C ARG A 444 -1.86 -14.66 -2.21
N ARG A 445 -2.46 -14.25 -1.09
CA ARG A 445 -3.44 -15.04 -0.33
C ARG A 445 -2.90 -16.41 0.10
N GLY A 446 -1.61 -16.49 0.39
CA GLY A 446 -0.92 -17.74 0.75
C GLY A 446 -0.75 -18.73 -0.40
N LEU A 447 -1.02 -18.33 -1.64
CA LEU A 447 -0.90 -19.18 -2.83
C LEU A 447 0.48 -19.09 -3.48
N GLY A 448 0.86 -20.17 -4.15
CA GLY A 448 2.14 -20.33 -4.83
C GLY A 448 3.16 -21.06 -3.95
N GLU A 449 4.26 -21.48 -4.56
CA GLU A 449 5.44 -21.94 -3.82
C GLU A 449 6.06 -20.75 -3.06
N GLU A 450 6.85 -21.02 -2.02
CA GLU A 450 7.78 -20.04 -1.43
C GLU A 450 8.88 -19.69 -2.46
N LEU A 451 8.47 -19.09 -3.57
CA LEU A 451 9.37 -18.54 -4.56
C LEU A 451 9.80 -17.18 -4.03
N THR A 452 11.09 -17.09 -3.73
CA THR A 452 11.84 -15.84 -3.70
C THR A 452 11.58 -15.09 -4.99
N THR A 453 11.34 -13.78 -4.91
CA THR A 453 11.39 -12.86 -6.06
C THR A 453 12.54 -13.26 -6.97
N SER A 454 12.29 -13.44 -8.27
CA SER A 454 13.36 -13.89 -9.17
C SER A 454 14.50 -12.87 -9.16
N GLN A 455 15.73 -13.32 -9.39
CA GLN A 455 16.87 -12.40 -9.41
C GLN A 455 16.70 -11.30 -10.46
N GLU A 456 16.07 -11.62 -11.60
CA GLU A 456 15.71 -10.67 -12.65
C GLU A 456 14.67 -9.63 -12.16
N GLN A 457 13.62 -10.07 -11.48
CA GLN A 457 12.62 -9.15 -10.90
C GLN A 457 13.24 -8.24 -9.83
N LEU A 458 14.10 -8.80 -8.98
CA LEU A 458 14.78 -8.02 -7.95
C LEU A 458 15.73 -6.99 -8.57
N GLN A 459 16.44 -7.35 -9.64
CA GLN A 459 17.27 -6.43 -10.42
C GLN A 459 16.44 -5.33 -11.07
N ASP A 460 15.29 -5.67 -11.68
CA ASP A 460 14.35 -4.69 -12.24
C ASP A 460 13.88 -3.70 -11.16
N TRP A 461 13.36 -4.18 -10.03
CA TRP A 461 12.89 -3.30 -8.95
C TRP A 461 14.02 -2.42 -8.39
N THR A 462 15.21 -2.99 -8.20
CA THR A 462 16.38 -2.26 -7.68
C THR A 462 16.84 -1.19 -8.66
N ALA A 463 16.83 -1.47 -9.96
CA ALA A 463 17.16 -0.51 -11.01
C ALA A 463 16.17 0.66 -11.06
N HIS A 464 14.93 0.46 -10.60
CA HIS A 464 13.85 1.45 -10.60
C HIS A 464 13.71 2.25 -9.29
N LEU A 465 14.54 1.97 -8.27
CA LEU A 465 14.65 2.83 -7.09
C LEU A 465 15.15 4.24 -7.46
N PRO A 466 14.79 5.28 -6.67
CA PRO A 466 15.34 6.62 -6.83
C PRO A 466 16.87 6.58 -6.69
N SER A 467 17.59 7.35 -7.50
CA SER A 467 19.05 7.49 -7.45
C SER A 467 19.46 8.94 -7.68
N VAL A 468 20.65 9.30 -7.21
CA VAL A 468 21.23 10.62 -7.42
C VAL A 468 21.31 10.94 -8.91
N ASP A 469 21.82 10.01 -9.73
CA ASP A 469 21.95 10.20 -11.17
C ASP A 469 20.61 10.43 -11.88
N LYS A 470 19.57 9.67 -11.51
CA LYS A 470 18.23 9.83 -12.09
C LYS A 470 17.62 11.17 -11.73
N GLU A 471 17.78 11.56 -10.48
CA GLU A 471 17.28 12.83 -9.99
C GLU A 471 18.01 14.00 -10.64
N GLU A 472 19.33 13.91 -10.76
CA GLU A 472 20.14 14.94 -11.43
C GLU A 472 19.74 15.09 -12.90
N SER A 473 19.55 13.96 -13.58
CA SER A 473 19.04 13.92 -14.96
C SER A 473 17.67 14.60 -15.07
N PHE A 474 16.72 14.24 -14.21
CA PHE A 474 15.36 14.77 -14.31
C PHE A 474 15.25 16.25 -13.88
N LEU A 475 15.97 16.68 -12.85
CA LEU A 475 16.06 18.10 -12.49
C LEU A 475 16.68 18.92 -13.61
N SER A 476 17.70 18.38 -14.30
CA SER A 476 18.29 19.01 -15.48
C SER A 476 17.25 19.15 -16.60
N THR A 477 16.42 18.13 -16.82
CA THR A 477 15.29 18.21 -17.74
C THR A 477 14.31 19.31 -17.32
N LEU A 478 13.85 19.35 -16.07
CA LEU A 478 12.95 20.39 -15.58
C LEU A 478 13.50 21.81 -15.83
N MET A 479 14.80 22.00 -15.60
CA MET A 479 15.49 23.27 -15.89
C MET A 479 15.50 23.61 -17.39
N GLN A 480 15.71 22.64 -18.28
CA GLN A 480 15.64 22.85 -19.74
C GLN A 480 14.24 23.30 -20.17
N PHE A 481 13.20 22.80 -19.49
CA PHE A 481 11.81 23.21 -19.70
C PHE A 481 11.42 24.50 -18.95
N GLY A 482 12.38 25.17 -18.32
CA GLY A 482 12.19 26.46 -17.65
C GLY A 482 11.54 26.39 -16.27
N ILE A 483 11.35 25.17 -15.71
CA ILE A 483 10.78 24.94 -14.38
C ILE A 483 11.82 25.28 -13.32
N ARG A 484 11.40 26.00 -12.27
CA ARG A 484 12.28 26.67 -11.31
C ARG A 484 12.07 26.15 -9.90
N CYS A 485 13.03 26.47 -9.05
CA CYS A 485 12.89 26.34 -7.61
C CYS A 485 11.75 27.25 -7.10
N GLY A 486 10.78 26.67 -6.37
CA GLY A 486 9.60 27.36 -5.85
C GLY A 486 9.90 28.53 -4.92
N ILE A 487 10.96 28.40 -4.12
CA ILE A 487 11.37 29.43 -3.15
C ILE A 487 12.23 30.53 -3.79
N THR A 488 13.22 30.16 -4.60
CA THR A 488 14.21 31.13 -5.12
C THR A 488 13.86 31.71 -6.49
N GLY A 489 13.02 31.03 -7.27
CA GLY A 489 12.73 31.39 -8.67
C GLY A 489 13.91 31.18 -9.63
N HIS A 490 15.04 30.64 -9.16
CA HIS A 490 16.23 30.42 -9.97
C HIS A 490 16.14 29.13 -10.79
N LEU A 491 16.66 29.16 -12.02
CA LEU A 491 16.99 27.98 -12.80
C LEU A 491 18.34 27.45 -12.33
N ALA A 492 18.32 26.61 -11.31
CA ALA A 492 19.50 26.01 -10.74
C ALA A 492 19.16 24.61 -10.23
N MET A 493 20.20 23.81 -9.99
CA MET A 493 20.12 22.51 -9.32
C MET A 493 19.75 22.71 -7.83
N LYS A 494 18.52 23.14 -7.60
CA LYS A 494 17.93 23.45 -6.31
C LYS A 494 16.45 23.13 -6.31
N VAL A 495 15.94 22.57 -5.22
CA VAL A 495 14.51 22.43 -4.94
C VAL A 495 14.29 23.08 -3.58
N ASP A 496 13.24 23.90 -3.45
CA ASP A 496 12.93 24.63 -2.21
C ASP A 496 14.09 25.40 -1.55
N GLY A 497 14.90 26.03 -2.39
CA GLY A 497 16.02 26.86 -1.96
C GLY A 497 17.24 26.08 -1.50
N LEU A 498 17.12 24.76 -1.35
CA LEU A 498 18.17 23.83 -0.97
C LEU A 498 18.99 23.43 -2.20
N THR A 499 20.30 23.25 -2.04
CA THR A 499 21.18 22.81 -3.13
C THR A 499 21.05 21.31 -3.36
N PHE A 500 21.04 20.89 -4.64
CA PHE A 500 21.00 19.47 -5.00
C PHE A 500 22.09 18.67 -4.29
N HIS A 501 23.35 19.11 -4.47
CA HIS A 501 24.47 18.64 -3.66
C HIS A 501 24.78 19.63 -2.51
N PRO A 502 25.04 19.14 -1.30
CA PRO A 502 24.89 17.74 -0.86
C PRO A 502 23.44 17.39 -0.47
N THR A 503 22.55 18.36 -0.29
CA THR A 503 21.28 18.18 0.44
C THR A 503 20.36 17.08 -0.12
N HIS A 504 19.93 17.20 -1.38
CA HIS A 504 19.00 16.21 -1.96
C HIS A 504 19.72 14.89 -2.28
N SER A 505 20.99 14.96 -2.72
CA SER A 505 21.78 13.76 -2.98
C SER A 505 22.00 12.91 -1.73
N ASP A 506 22.22 13.54 -0.58
CA ASP A 506 22.44 12.85 0.70
C ASP A 506 21.15 12.17 1.17
N ILE A 507 20.00 12.84 1.06
CA ILE A 507 18.69 12.23 1.38
C ILE A 507 18.45 10.99 0.50
N ILE A 508 18.65 11.10 -0.81
CA ILE A 508 18.48 9.95 -1.73
C ILE A 508 19.43 8.81 -1.34
N THR A 509 20.68 9.12 -0.99
CA THR A 509 21.67 8.14 -0.57
C THR A 509 21.24 7.44 0.71
N LYS A 510 20.86 8.18 1.76
CA LYS A 510 20.33 7.63 3.02
C LYS A 510 19.10 6.74 2.79
N LEU A 511 18.16 7.18 1.96
CA LEU A 511 16.96 6.38 1.63
C LEU A 511 17.34 5.06 0.97
N ARG A 512 18.31 5.07 0.05
CA ARG A 512 18.81 3.84 -0.60
C ARG A 512 19.53 2.93 0.38
N GLU A 513 20.38 3.46 1.26
CA GLU A 513 21.07 2.69 2.32
C GLU A 513 20.09 1.99 3.26
N VAL A 514 18.98 2.65 3.60
CA VAL A 514 17.92 2.02 4.40
C VAL A 514 17.13 0.99 3.61
N THR A 515 17.12 1.04 2.27
CA THR A 515 16.28 0.20 1.40
C THR A 515 16.98 -1.08 0.93
N LEU A 516 18.24 -0.97 0.53
CA LEU A 516 19.11 -2.09 0.10
C LEU A 516 19.74 -2.78 1.32
#